data_AF-L1KJB6-F1
#
_entry.id   AF-L1KJB6-F1
#
_cell.length_a   1.000
_cell.length_b   1.000
_cell.length_c   1.000
_cell.angle_alpha   90.00
_cell.angle_beta   90.00
_cell.angle_gamma   90.00
#
_symmetry.space_group_name_H-M   'P 1'
#
loop_
_entity.id
_entity.type
_entity.pdbx_description
1 polymer ?
#
loop_
_entity_poly.entity_id
_entity_poly.type
_entity_poly.pdbx_seq_one_letter_code
_entity_poly.pdbx_strand_id
1 'polypeptide(L)'
;MLDKDVEVIGEVSAEIFFRSSLPYADVFVRLRDVDAKGRSFNVCDGLVSLTGADWIWCATVRPWPTAYRFKRGHRIRVQGSSGTFPVSTATPPRRIPT
;
A
#
# COMPACT_ATOMS: atom_id res chain seq x y z
N MET A 1 0.46 18.40 -8.83
CA MET A 1 0.71 18.89 -7.46
C MET A 1 -0.62 19.33 -6.88
N LEU A 2 -0.76 19.36 -5.56
CA LEU A 2 -1.96 19.84 -4.90
C LEU A 2 -2.06 21.37 -5.03
N ASP A 3 -3.25 21.87 -5.34
CA ASP A 3 -3.58 23.30 -5.46
C ASP A 3 -3.90 23.95 -4.11
N LYS A 4 -4.32 23.15 -3.12
CA LYS A 4 -4.58 23.52 -1.73
C LYS A 4 -4.08 22.45 -0.76
N ASP A 5 -4.09 22.77 0.53
CA ASP A 5 -3.84 21.78 1.57
C ASP A 5 -4.95 20.72 1.57
N VAL A 6 -4.59 19.46 1.79
CA VAL A 6 -5.52 18.33 1.92
C VAL A 6 -5.28 17.66 3.25
N GLU A 7 -6.31 17.59 4.08
CA GLU A 7 -6.28 16.91 5.37
C GLU A 7 -6.93 15.54 5.26
N VAL A 8 -6.25 14.52 5.78
CA VAL A 8 -6.74 13.16 5.89
C VAL A 8 -6.71 12.79 7.36
N ILE A 9 -7.90 12.66 7.95
CA ILE A 9 -8.08 12.35 9.37
C ILE A 9 -9.01 11.15 9.46
N GLY A 10 -8.52 10.04 10.02
CA GLY A 10 -9.29 8.83 10.25
C GLY A 10 -8.74 7.60 9.53
N GLU A 11 -9.61 6.62 9.32
CA GLU A 11 -9.28 5.37 8.66
C GLU A 11 -8.98 5.56 7.17
N VAL A 12 -8.01 4.78 6.67
CA VAL A 12 -7.65 4.75 5.26
C VAL A 12 -7.86 3.33 4.74
N SER A 13 -8.37 3.21 3.52
CA SER A 13 -8.45 1.93 2.81
C SER A 13 -7.96 2.09 1.37
N ALA A 14 -7.46 1.00 0.80
CA ALA A 14 -7.07 0.92 -0.59
C ALA A 14 -7.63 -0.36 -1.21
N GLU A 15 -8.30 -0.22 -2.33
CA GLU A 15 -8.79 -1.33 -3.14
C GLU A 15 -7.82 -1.57 -4.30
N ILE A 16 -7.19 -2.75 -4.31
CA ILE A 16 -6.18 -3.12 -5.29
C ILE A 16 -6.67 -4.34 -6.07
N PHE A 17 -6.91 -4.18 -7.36
CA PHE A 17 -7.12 -5.32 -8.26
C PHE A 17 -5.77 -5.98 -8.53
N PHE A 18 -5.59 -7.21 -8.06
CA PHE A 18 -4.30 -7.87 -8.02
C PHE A 18 -4.40 -9.32 -8.49
N ARG A 19 -3.35 -9.78 -9.18
CA ARG A 19 -3.08 -11.19 -9.49
C ARG A 19 -1.58 -11.44 -9.41
N SER A 20 -1.20 -12.55 -8.78
CA SER A 20 0.15 -13.09 -8.67
C SER A 20 0.34 -14.28 -9.62
N SER A 21 1.58 -14.65 -9.90
CA SER A 21 1.90 -15.94 -10.52
C SER A 21 1.90 -17.11 -9.52
N LEU A 22 1.73 -16.82 -8.23
CA LEU A 22 1.65 -17.78 -7.14
C LEU A 22 0.26 -17.74 -6.49
N PRO A 23 -0.25 -18.86 -5.95
CA PRO A 23 -1.54 -18.89 -5.26
C PRO A 23 -1.55 -18.12 -3.93
N TYR A 24 -0.38 -17.69 -3.44
CA TYR A 24 -0.25 -16.89 -2.22
C TYR A 24 0.61 -15.66 -2.51
N ALA A 25 0.18 -14.51 -2.01
CA ALA A 25 0.93 -13.26 -2.13
C ALA A 25 0.51 -12.28 -1.04
N ASP A 26 1.43 -11.40 -0.65
CA ASP A 26 1.12 -10.25 0.17
C ASP A 26 0.86 -9.05 -0.73
N VAL A 27 -0.09 -8.19 -0.36
CA VAL A 27 -0.31 -6.89 -1.00
C VAL A 27 -0.04 -5.83 0.04
N PHE A 28 1.08 -5.13 -0.12
CA PHE A 28 1.48 -4.00 0.69
C PHE A 28 1.12 -2.70 -0.01
N VAL A 29 0.50 -1.77 0.72
CA VAL A 29 0.19 -0.43 0.22
C VAL A 29 0.66 0.61 1.22
N ARG A 30 1.25 1.68 0.69
CA ARG A 30 1.77 2.79 1.48
C ARG A 30 1.38 4.13 0.88
N LEU A 31 0.82 4.97 1.73
CA LEU A 31 0.53 6.37 1.45
C LEU A 31 1.77 7.21 1.75
N ARG A 32 2.12 8.08 0.80
CA ARG A 32 3.33 8.89 0.81
C ARG A 32 3.00 10.35 0.51
N ASP A 33 3.67 11.25 1.21
CA ASP A 33 3.73 12.66 0.85
C ASP A 33 5.00 12.94 0.05
N VAL A 34 4.91 13.63 -1.07
CA VAL A 34 6.06 14.06 -1.87
C VAL A 34 6.10 15.57 -1.88
N ASP A 35 7.14 16.15 -1.27
CA ASP A 35 7.30 17.59 -1.20
C ASP A 35 7.65 18.23 -2.56
N ALA A 36 7.66 19.56 -2.60
CA ALA A 36 7.98 20.33 -3.80
C ALA A 36 9.42 20.10 -4.32
N LYS A 37 10.34 19.63 -3.46
CA LYS A 37 11.72 19.28 -3.80
C LYS A 37 11.85 17.80 -4.24
N GLY A 38 10.74 17.05 -4.25
CA GLY A 38 10.70 15.64 -4.62
C GLY A 38 11.04 14.66 -3.49
N ARG A 39 11.28 15.14 -2.26
CA ARG A 39 11.50 14.26 -1.10
C ARG A 39 10.20 13.55 -0.76
N SER A 40 10.28 12.25 -0.50
CA SER A 40 9.11 11.40 -0.29
C SER A 40 9.11 10.85 1.14
N PHE A 41 8.05 11.16 1.88
CA PHE A 41 7.84 10.79 3.28
C PHE A 41 6.72 9.76 3.40
N ASN A 42 6.86 8.82 4.35
CA ASN A 42 5.81 7.88 4.72
C ASN A 42 4.73 8.59 5.53
N VAL A 43 3.47 8.33 5.20
CA VAL A 43 2.32 8.78 5.98
C VAL A 43 1.76 7.61 6.78
N CYS A 44 1.25 6.59 6.09
CA CYS A 44 0.80 5.33 6.69
C CYS A 44 0.95 4.19 5.69
N ASP A 45 0.93 2.96 6.18
CA ASP A 45 0.95 1.75 5.36
C ASP A 45 0.15 0.62 5.99
N GLY A 46 -0.13 -0.38 5.16
CA GLY A 46 -0.86 -1.58 5.52
C GLY A 46 -0.49 -2.74 4.59
N LEU A 47 -0.82 -3.95 5.05
CA LEU A 47 -0.56 -5.18 4.31
C LEU A 47 -1.73 -6.14 4.50
N VAL A 48 -2.08 -6.86 3.44
CA VAL A 48 -2.98 -8.02 3.50
C VAL A 48 -2.32 -9.22 2.82
N SER A 49 -2.48 -10.39 3.40
CA SER A 49 -2.05 -11.66 2.78
C SER A 49 -3.24 -12.30 2.08
N LEU A 50 -3.03 -12.73 0.83
CA LEU A 50 -4.05 -13.32 -0.02
C LEU A 50 -3.78 -14.82 -0.23
N THR A 51 -4.86 -15.61 -0.20
CA THR A 51 -4.91 -16.98 -0.71
C THR A 51 -5.71 -16.98 -2.02
N GLY A 52 -5.35 -17.84 -2.98
CA GLY A 52 -5.90 -17.81 -4.34
C GLY A 52 -5.45 -16.60 -5.17
N ALA A 53 -4.30 -16.03 -4.84
CA ALA A 53 -3.78 -14.81 -5.48
C ALA A 53 -3.47 -14.99 -6.98
N ASP A 54 -3.53 -16.21 -7.51
CA ASP A 54 -3.39 -16.57 -8.93
C ASP A 54 -4.62 -16.19 -9.79
N TRP A 55 -5.70 -15.70 -9.15
CA TRP A 55 -6.86 -15.10 -9.82
C TRP A 55 -6.90 -13.58 -9.62
N ILE A 56 -7.58 -12.86 -10.52
CA ILE A 56 -7.79 -11.41 -10.38
C ILE A 56 -8.94 -11.16 -9.41
N TRP A 57 -8.64 -10.61 -8.23
CA TRP A 57 -9.65 -10.15 -7.28
C TRP A 57 -9.29 -8.78 -6.70
N CYS A 58 -10.29 -8.12 -6.09
CA CYS A 58 -10.10 -6.87 -5.39
C CYS A 58 -9.63 -7.15 -3.95
N ALA A 59 -8.37 -6.82 -3.67
CA ALA A 59 -7.79 -6.87 -2.33
C ALA A 59 -8.01 -5.54 -1.61
N THR A 60 -8.68 -5.57 -0.46
CA THR A 60 -8.82 -4.40 0.42
C THR A 60 -7.66 -4.37 1.42
N VAL A 61 -6.76 -3.41 1.25
CA VAL A 61 -5.70 -3.12 2.22
C VAL A 61 -6.17 -2.00 3.15
N ARG A 62 -5.97 -2.16 4.46
CA ARG A 62 -6.31 -1.15 5.47
C ARG A 62 -5.03 -0.63 6.13
N PRO A 63 -4.43 0.45 5.60
CA PRO A 63 -3.35 1.14 6.30
C PRO A 63 -3.78 1.64 7.68
N TRP A 64 -2.79 1.87 8.55
CA TRP A 64 -3.05 2.51 9.84
C TRP A 64 -3.79 3.85 9.69
N PRO A 65 -4.74 4.17 10.59
CA PRO A 65 -5.39 5.48 10.61
C PRO A 65 -4.37 6.62 10.70
N THR A 66 -4.69 7.76 10.12
CA THR A 66 -3.79 8.91 10.10
C THR A 66 -4.52 10.22 10.39
N ALA A 67 -3.80 11.20 10.91
CA ALA A 67 -4.20 12.60 10.97
C ALA A 67 -3.07 13.42 10.33
N TYR A 68 -3.11 13.52 9.01
CA TYR A 68 -2.02 14.07 8.21
C TYR A 68 -2.52 15.15 7.26
N ARG A 69 -1.73 16.22 7.12
CA ARG A 69 -1.98 17.30 6.16
C ARG A 69 -0.94 17.30 5.06
N PHE A 70 -1.37 17.00 3.85
CA PHE A 70 -0.59 17.21 2.63
C PHE A 70 -0.65 18.68 2.26
N LYS A 71 0.51 19.34 2.19
CA LYS A 71 0.57 20.78 1.91
C LYS A 71 0.32 21.07 0.43
N ARG A 72 -0.22 22.25 0.12
CA ARG A 72 -0.23 22.81 -1.24
C ARG A 72 1.17 22.70 -1.86
N GLY A 73 1.22 22.34 -3.14
CA GLY A 73 2.47 22.11 -3.88
C GLY A 73 3.08 20.73 -3.68
N HIS A 74 2.60 19.93 -2.71
CA HIS A 74 3.02 18.54 -2.56
C HIS A 74 2.26 17.61 -3.53
N ARG A 75 2.56 16.31 -3.48
CA ARG A 75 1.82 15.25 -4.17
C ARG A 75 1.54 14.10 -3.22
N ILE A 76 0.31 13.62 -3.24
CA ILE A 76 -0.06 12.34 -2.64
C ILE A 76 0.44 11.24 -3.57
N ARG A 77 1.16 10.27 -3.03
CA ARG A 77 1.67 9.10 -3.77
C ARG A 77 1.26 7.83 -3.07
N VAL A 78 0.83 6.85 -3.85
CA VAL A 78 0.58 5.48 -3.39
C VAL A 78 1.70 4.59 -3.91
N GLN A 79 2.28 3.78 -3.03
CA GLN A 79 3.28 2.76 -3.36
C GLN A 79 2.70 1.38 -3.08
N GLY A 80 2.78 0.49 -4.07
CA GLY A 80 2.41 -0.93 -3.94
C GLY A 80 3.62 -1.85 -4.06
N SER A 81 3.66 -2.93 -3.29
CA SER A 81 4.62 -4.02 -3.42
C SER A 81 4.05 -5.33 -2.89
N SER A 82 4.73 -6.45 -3.14
CA SER A 82 4.37 -7.77 -2.60
C SER A 82 5.06 -8.12 -1.28
N GLY A 83 5.38 -7.10 -0.47
CA GLY A 83 6.07 -7.26 0.82
C GLY A 83 6.88 -6.02 1.24
N THR A 84 7.24 -5.96 2.52
CA THR A 84 8.05 -4.89 3.13
C THR A 84 9.00 -5.43 4.20
N PHE A 85 10.21 -5.83 3.82
CA PHE A 85 11.19 -6.34 4.79
C PHE A 85 11.76 -5.21 5.68
N PRO A 86 11.93 -5.38 7.01
CA PRO A 86 11.66 -6.57 7.84
C PRO A 86 10.25 -6.62 8.47
N VAL A 87 9.44 -5.58 8.25
CA VAL A 87 8.12 -5.38 8.89
C VAL A 87 7.13 -6.50 8.53
N SER A 88 7.24 -7.05 7.31
CA SER A 88 6.60 -8.29 6.91
C SER A 88 7.64 -9.19 6.25
N THR A 89 7.76 -10.43 6.71
CA THR A 89 8.45 -11.45 5.92
C THR A 89 7.58 -11.70 4.68
N ALA A 90 8.14 -11.55 3.47
CA ALA A 90 7.45 -11.95 2.26
C ALA A 90 6.99 -13.40 2.42
N THR A 91 5.74 -13.70 2.08
CA THR A 91 5.23 -15.06 2.13
C THR A 91 6.22 -16.00 1.44
N PRO A 92 6.85 -16.95 2.15
CA PRO A 92 7.82 -17.85 1.54
C PRO A 92 7.11 -18.71 0.49
N PRO A 93 7.76 -19.09 -0.62
CA PRO A 93 7.17 -20.00 -1.57
C PRO A 93 6.94 -21.36 -0.89
N ARG A 94 5.72 -21.62 -0.42
CA ARG A 94 5.33 -22.96 0.01
C ARG A 94 5.16 -23.80 -1.26
N ARG A 95 5.88 -24.92 -1.34
CA ARG A 95 5.83 -25.87 -2.46
C ARG A 95 4.39 -26.11 -2.90
N ILE A 96 4.13 -25.93 -4.19
CA ILE A 96 2.91 -26.39 -4.85
C ILE A 96 2.86 -27.92 -4.65
N PRO A 97 1.81 -28.51 -4.07
CA PRO A 97 1.63 -29.95 -4.13
C PRO A 97 1.43 -30.33 -5.60
N THR A 98 2.31 -31.20 -6.10
CA THR A 98 2.15 -31.90 -7.40
C THR A 98 0.88 -32.69 -7.47
#